data_AF-A0AAD7XT41-F1
#
_entry.id   AF-A0AAD7XT41-F1
#
_cell.length_a   1.000
_cell.length_b   1.000
_cell.length_c   1.000
_cell.angle_alpha   90.00
_cell.angle_beta   90.00
_cell.angle_gamma   90.00
#
_symmetry.space_group_name_H-M   'P 1'
#
loop_
_entity.id
_entity.type
_entity.pdbx_description
1 polymer ?
#
loop_
_entity_poly.entity_id
_entity_poly.type
_entity_poly.pdbx_seq_one_letter_code
_entity_poly.pdbx_strand_id
1 'polypeptide(L)'
;MVDSNTIKNKSKPHPIGQEYKTIADAQTKITLRLDISEKDDSNKKFSDHGKVPGCMLRLSEPWFASGRTIIADSYFGSPASAATLYQRGLYSILAIKKRRYWPKNVPKDLLDNLPESSGSHVCKVGEVDEVRMFTAALRDRRPQCVVSTCSTTLPASFVTHTVQVNGRSERVRSQRAAVFDEYGNSFGAIDANNNVRDNMTSYHDVMRTHKWEHRSFAFFWALAEANAFLAWRAFGPDELRNMDYCDFRERLAHEILVAYTNTDNANAQLDKTSPCLGPFASATT
;
A
#
# COMPACT_ATOMS: atom_id res chain seq x y z
N MET A 1 11.28 7.10 -27.63
CA MET A 1 9.83 7.32 -27.45
C MET A 1 9.52 7.01 -26.00
N VAL A 2 9.00 7.96 -25.21
CA VAL A 2 8.61 7.69 -23.82
C VAL A 2 7.19 7.17 -23.87
N ASP A 3 6.98 5.89 -23.57
CA ASP A 3 5.66 5.25 -23.61
C ASP A 3 4.64 6.02 -22.77
N SER A 4 3.39 5.97 -23.23
CA SER A 4 2.25 6.74 -22.71
C SER A 4 2.04 6.58 -21.19
N ASN A 5 2.48 5.46 -20.59
CA ASN A 5 2.27 5.15 -19.17
C ASN A 5 3.51 5.38 -18.27
N THR A 6 4.65 5.80 -18.82
CA THR A 6 5.84 6.09 -18.00
C THR A 6 5.69 7.40 -17.25
N ILE A 7 5.79 7.35 -15.92
CA ILE A 7 5.69 8.50 -15.01
C ILE A 7 7.08 8.81 -14.46
N LYS A 8 7.43 10.10 -14.39
CA LYS A 8 8.69 10.58 -13.80
C LYS A 8 8.43 11.14 -12.40
N ASN A 9 9.02 10.52 -11.38
CA ASN A 9 8.94 10.98 -9.99
C ASN A 9 10.35 11.13 -9.39
N LYS A 10 10.85 12.36 -9.33
CA LYS A 10 12.24 12.67 -8.92
C LYS A 10 12.57 12.31 -7.47
N SER A 11 11.58 12.12 -6.59
CA SER A 11 11.82 11.81 -5.18
C SER A 11 11.93 10.31 -4.87
N LYS A 12 11.80 9.43 -5.88
CA LYS A 12 11.89 7.98 -5.71
C LYS A 12 13.28 7.45 -6.09
N PRO A 13 13.74 6.33 -5.48
CA PRO A 13 15.02 5.68 -5.82
C PRO A 13 15.15 5.37 -7.32
N HIS A 14 14.04 4.98 -7.95
CA HIS A 14 13.92 4.81 -9.40
C HIS A 14 12.96 5.87 -9.97
N PRO A 15 13.48 6.98 -10.53
CA PRO A 15 12.68 8.16 -10.82
C PRO A 15 11.89 8.10 -12.13
N ILE A 16 12.05 7.04 -12.94
CA ILE A 16 11.36 6.84 -14.21
C ILE A 16 10.81 5.42 -14.22
N GLY A 17 9.49 5.26 -14.28
CA GLY A 17 8.87 3.95 -14.26
C GLY A 17 7.36 3.98 -14.34
N GLN A 18 6.76 2.81 -14.22
CA GLN A 18 5.31 2.66 -14.07
C GLN A 18 4.95 2.95 -12.61
N GLU A 19 3.93 3.77 -12.39
CA GLU A 19 3.40 3.97 -11.04
C GLU A 19 2.22 3.03 -10.80
N TYR A 20 2.29 2.30 -9.69
CA TYR A 20 1.23 1.44 -9.20
C TYR A 20 0.70 2.02 -7.89
N LYS A 21 -0.61 2.19 -7.80
CA LYS A 21 -1.29 2.44 -6.53
C LYS A 21 -1.63 1.10 -5.90
N THR A 22 -1.44 0.95 -4.60
CA THR A 22 -1.63 -0.32 -3.91
C THR A 22 -2.57 -0.16 -2.72
N ILE A 23 -3.22 -1.26 -2.36
CA ILE A 23 -3.89 -1.43 -1.08
C ILE A 23 -3.29 -2.65 -0.39
N ALA A 24 -3.04 -2.54 0.91
CA ALA A 24 -2.44 -3.60 1.71
C ALA A 24 -3.27 -3.84 2.97
N ASP A 25 -3.19 -5.07 3.49
CA ASP A 25 -3.73 -5.38 4.80
C ASP A 25 -2.90 -4.69 5.89
N ALA A 26 -3.57 -3.99 6.80
CA ALA A 26 -2.91 -3.18 7.80
C ALA A 26 -2.18 -4.02 8.87
N GLN A 27 -2.52 -5.29 9.06
CA GLN A 27 -1.90 -6.15 10.08
C GLN A 27 -0.70 -6.91 9.52
N THR A 28 -0.92 -7.64 8.45
CA THR A 28 0.07 -8.51 7.78
C THR A 28 1.01 -7.75 6.86
N LYS A 29 0.64 -6.52 6.45
CA LYS A 29 1.37 -5.67 5.49
C LYS A 29 1.43 -6.27 4.08
N ILE A 30 0.62 -7.30 3.80
CA ILE A 30 0.53 -7.94 2.50
C ILE A 30 -0.21 -7.01 1.54
N THR A 31 0.37 -6.74 0.37
CA THR A 31 -0.31 -6.00 -0.69
C THR A 31 -1.39 -6.87 -1.30
N LEU A 32 -2.64 -6.41 -1.27
CA LEU A 32 -3.81 -7.18 -1.69
C LEU A 32 -4.17 -6.91 -3.15
N ARG A 33 -4.12 -5.65 -3.59
CA ARG A 33 -4.46 -5.24 -4.96
C ARG A 33 -3.64 -4.06 -5.44
N LEU A 34 -3.56 -3.92 -6.75
CA LEU A 34 -2.89 -2.83 -7.45
C LEU A 34 -3.86 -2.15 -8.43
N ASP A 35 -3.64 -0.87 -8.66
CA ASP A 35 -4.26 -0.09 -9.73
C ASP A 35 -3.14 0.63 -10.50
N ILE A 36 -3.09 0.42 -11.81
CA ILE A 36 -2.05 0.96 -12.69
C ILE A 36 -2.35 2.44 -12.89
N SER A 37 -1.39 3.32 -12.61
CA SER A 37 -1.56 4.75 -12.89
C SER A 37 -1.29 5.02 -14.37
N GLU A 38 -2.30 5.51 -15.08
CA GLU A 38 -2.17 5.88 -16.48
C GLU A 38 -2.35 7.39 -16.64
N LYS A 39 -1.95 7.93 -17.80
CA LYS A 39 -2.17 9.35 -18.11
C LYS A 39 -3.65 9.62 -18.35
N ASP A 40 -4.30 8.73 -19.09
CA ASP A 40 -5.74 8.74 -19.34
C ASP A 40 -6.41 7.61 -18.55
N ASP A 41 -7.27 7.98 -17.61
CA ASP A 41 -8.05 7.05 -16.79
C ASP A 41 -9.55 7.12 -17.11
N SER A 42 -9.95 7.78 -18.21
CA SER A 42 -11.36 8.02 -18.56
C SER A 42 -12.15 6.72 -18.77
N ASN A 43 -11.49 5.69 -19.31
CA ASN A 43 -12.10 4.38 -19.58
C ASN A 43 -12.07 3.43 -18.36
N LYS A 44 -11.45 3.83 -17.25
CA LYS A 44 -11.41 2.97 -16.06
C LYS A 44 -12.76 2.95 -15.37
N LYS A 45 -13.06 1.81 -14.74
CA LYS A 45 -14.20 1.69 -13.83
C LYS A 45 -14.15 2.81 -12.77
N PHE A 46 -15.30 3.42 -12.48
CA PHE A 46 -15.45 4.54 -11.54
C PHE A 46 -14.72 5.83 -11.96
N SER A 47 -14.49 6.05 -13.26
CA SER A 47 -13.89 7.29 -13.78
C SER A 47 -14.77 8.53 -13.58
N ASP A 48 -16.09 8.34 -13.47
CA ASP A 48 -17.10 9.34 -13.15
C ASP A 48 -16.89 9.99 -11.77
N HIS A 49 -16.27 9.28 -10.82
CA HIS A 49 -15.91 9.81 -9.51
C HIS A 49 -14.58 10.59 -9.50
N GLY A 50 -13.93 10.74 -10.66
CA GLY A 50 -12.61 11.35 -10.80
C GLY A 50 -11.46 10.42 -10.41
N LYS A 51 -10.23 10.86 -10.69
CA LYS A 51 -9.04 10.00 -10.64
C LYS A 51 -8.77 9.36 -9.28
N VAL A 52 -8.83 10.14 -8.20
CA VAL A 52 -8.48 9.66 -6.85
C VAL A 52 -9.59 8.80 -6.22
N PRO A 53 -10.85 9.27 -6.09
CA PRO A 53 -11.92 8.43 -5.55
C PRO A 53 -12.15 7.18 -6.41
N GLY A 54 -12.12 7.31 -7.74
CA GLY A 54 -12.23 6.16 -8.65
C GLY A 54 -11.13 5.11 -8.43
N CYS A 55 -9.89 5.54 -8.22
CA CYS A 55 -8.77 4.64 -7.86
C CYS A 55 -9.01 3.92 -6.54
N MET A 56 -9.46 4.64 -5.50
CA MET A 56 -9.78 4.02 -4.21
C MET A 56 -10.91 3.01 -4.32
N LEU A 57 -11.96 3.32 -5.09
CA LEU A 57 -13.05 2.40 -5.37
C LEU A 57 -12.58 1.15 -6.11
N ARG A 58 -11.77 1.29 -7.17
CA ARG A 58 -11.20 0.14 -7.89
C ARG A 58 -10.36 -0.75 -6.98
N LEU A 59 -9.50 -0.15 -6.15
CA LEU A 59 -8.66 -0.91 -5.20
C LEU A 59 -9.51 -1.64 -4.17
N SER A 60 -10.54 -0.99 -3.61
CA SER A 60 -11.31 -1.50 -2.48
C SER A 60 -12.58 -2.30 -2.84
N GLU A 61 -12.93 -2.38 -4.13
CA GLU A 61 -14.15 -3.00 -4.65
C GLU A 61 -14.54 -4.36 -4.04
N PRO A 62 -13.64 -5.33 -3.83
CA PRO A 62 -14.00 -6.65 -3.32
C PRO A 62 -14.47 -6.62 -1.87
N TRP A 63 -14.27 -5.50 -1.17
CA TRP A 63 -14.65 -5.30 0.22
C TRP A 63 -15.77 -4.29 0.41
N PHE A 64 -16.46 -3.88 -0.66
CA PHE A 64 -17.67 -3.07 -0.51
C PHE A 64 -18.69 -3.76 0.41
N ALA A 65 -19.46 -2.94 1.13
CA ALA A 65 -20.42 -3.34 2.16
C ALA A 65 -19.84 -4.14 3.35
N SER A 66 -18.51 -4.23 3.48
CA SER A 66 -17.91 -5.04 4.56
C SER A 66 -17.69 -4.30 5.87
N GLY A 67 -17.87 -2.98 5.92
CA GLY A 67 -17.59 -2.17 7.11
C GLY A 67 -16.10 -2.08 7.45
N ARG A 68 -15.19 -2.43 6.52
CA ARG A 68 -13.75 -2.25 6.71
C ARG A 68 -13.35 -0.79 6.63
N THR A 69 -12.23 -0.44 7.27
CA THR A 69 -11.67 0.92 7.27
C THR A 69 -10.54 1.05 6.27
N ILE A 70 -10.63 2.04 5.39
CA ILE A 70 -9.55 2.43 4.48
C ILE A 70 -8.72 3.54 5.12
N ILE A 71 -7.43 3.29 5.29
CA ILE A 71 -6.48 4.26 5.84
C ILE A 71 -5.52 4.65 4.72
N ALA A 72 -5.40 5.95 4.45
CA ALA A 72 -4.58 6.42 3.33
C ALA A 72 -3.93 7.78 3.59
N ASP A 73 -2.83 8.01 2.87
CA ASP A 73 -2.06 9.24 2.96
C ASP A 73 -2.77 10.44 2.30
N SER A 74 -2.08 11.58 2.34
CA SER A 74 -2.58 12.84 1.80
C SER A 74 -2.74 12.92 0.28
N TYR A 75 -2.24 11.95 -0.49
CA TYR A 75 -2.52 11.86 -1.91
C TYR A 75 -3.99 11.44 -2.15
N PHE A 76 -4.49 10.54 -1.30
CA PHE A 76 -5.85 10.01 -1.38
C PHE A 76 -6.87 10.81 -0.55
N GLY A 77 -6.39 11.58 0.42
CA GLY A 77 -7.26 12.25 1.38
C GLY A 77 -8.04 13.44 0.85
N SER A 78 -9.36 13.25 0.80
CA SER A 78 -10.34 14.31 0.68
C SER A 78 -11.66 13.89 1.34
N PRO A 79 -12.51 14.83 1.79
CA PRO A 79 -13.86 14.55 2.28
C PRO A 79 -14.75 13.88 1.23
N ALA A 80 -14.59 14.26 -0.05
CA ALA A 80 -15.30 13.61 -1.14
C ALA A 80 -14.88 12.14 -1.30
N SER A 81 -13.59 11.82 -1.17
CA SER A 81 -13.10 10.43 -1.13
C SER A 81 -13.70 9.66 0.04
N ALA A 82 -13.75 10.27 1.23
CA ALA A 82 -14.30 9.67 2.43
C ALA A 82 -15.81 9.39 2.29
N ALA A 83 -16.59 10.34 1.76
CA ALA A 83 -18.01 10.16 1.46
C ALA A 83 -18.24 9.07 0.42
N THR A 84 -17.46 9.06 -0.67
CA THR A 84 -17.54 8.05 -1.74
C THR A 84 -17.30 6.64 -1.21
N LEU A 85 -16.31 6.45 -0.33
CA LEU A 85 -16.05 5.16 0.31
C LEU A 85 -17.20 4.75 1.25
N TYR A 86 -17.70 5.70 2.03
CA TYR A 86 -18.80 5.46 2.96
C TYR A 86 -20.07 5.00 2.26
N GLN A 87 -20.42 5.63 1.13
CA GLN A 87 -21.55 5.23 0.29
C GLN A 87 -21.40 3.81 -0.30
N ARG A 88 -20.19 3.24 -0.28
CA ARG A 88 -19.93 1.82 -0.63
C ARG A 88 -19.77 0.91 0.59
N GLY A 89 -20.15 1.36 1.78
CA GLY A 89 -20.09 0.59 3.02
C GLY A 89 -18.66 0.36 3.54
N LEU A 90 -17.76 1.32 3.28
CA LEU A 90 -16.40 1.35 3.80
C LEU A 90 -16.19 2.58 4.68
N TYR A 91 -15.59 2.40 5.85
CA TYR A 91 -15.13 3.52 6.66
C TYR A 91 -13.77 4.03 6.16
N SER A 92 -13.35 5.21 6.62
CA SER A 92 -12.07 5.76 6.23
C SER A 92 -11.44 6.67 7.28
N ILE A 93 -10.11 6.67 7.31
CA ILE A 93 -9.28 7.67 8.01
C ILE A 93 -8.21 8.13 7.01
N LEU A 94 -8.37 9.35 6.47
CA LEU A 94 -7.54 9.84 5.39
C LEU A 94 -6.77 11.08 5.82
N ALA A 95 -5.45 11.09 5.66
CA ALA A 95 -4.66 12.29 5.95
C ALA A 95 -4.97 13.41 4.96
N ILE A 96 -5.01 14.67 5.41
CA ILE A 96 -5.22 15.83 4.55
C ILE A 96 -4.10 16.85 4.77
N LYS A 97 -3.35 17.16 3.71
CA LYS A 97 -2.32 18.21 3.75
C LYS A 97 -2.77 19.55 3.18
N LYS A 98 -3.51 19.54 2.06
CA LYS A 98 -3.87 20.79 1.37
C LYS A 98 -5.17 21.34 1.93
N ARG A 99 -5.14 22.57 2.45
CA ARG A 99 -6.30 23.30 2.98
C ARG A 99 -7.48 23.40 2.01
N ARG A 100 -7.23 23.41 0.70
CA ARG A 100 -8.29 23.45 -0.34
C ARG A 100 -9.21 22.22 -0.35
N TYR A 101 -8.78 21.12 0.26
CA TYR A 101 -9.54 19.88 0.33
C TYR A 101 -10.26 19.70 1.66
N TRP A 102 -10.31 20.71 2.52
CA TRP A 102 -11.02 20.59 3.79
C TRP A 102 -12.53 20.70 3.57
N PRO A 103 -13.38 20.03 4.37
CA PRO A 103 -14.83 20.16 4.22
C PRO A 103 -15.26 21.63 4.33
N LYS A 104 -16.27 22.06 3.56
CA LYS A 104 -16.69 23.47 3.49
C LYS A 104 -17.04 24.07 4.86
N ASN A 105 -17.52 23.24 5.78
CA ASN A 105 -17.94 23.62 7.13
C ASN A 105 -16.81 23.52 8.18
N VAL A 106 -15.60 23.08 7.76
CA VAL A 106 -14.41 23.08 8.59
C VAL A 106 -13.69 24.41 8.40
N PRO A 107 -13.61 25.24 9.45
CA PRO A 107 -12.90 26.51 9.44
C PRO A 107 -11.46 26.28 8.97
N LYS A 108 -11.01 27.14 8.05
CA LYS A 108 -9.68 27.04 7.43
C LYS A 108 -8.54 27.26 8.45
N ASP A 109 -8.88 27.64 9.66
CA ASP A 109 -8.04 27.92 10.83
C ASP A 109 -7.99 26.73 11.82
N LEU A 110 -8.51 25.53 11.52
CA LEU A 110 -8.40 24.38 12.46
C LEU A 110 -6.95 24.11 12.91
N LEU A 111 -5.98 24.24 12.00
CA LEU A 111 -4.56 24.12 12.34
C LEU A 111 -4.01 25.34 13.10
N ASP A 112 -4.65 26.51 12.93
CA ASP A 112 -4.26 27.74 13.61
C ASP A 112 -4.83 27.77 15.03
N ASN A 113 -5.97 27.10 15.26
CA ASN A 113 -6.60 26.87 16.56
C ASN A 113 -5.99 25.71 17.35
N LEU A 114 -5.00 25.02 16.79
CA LEU A 114 -4.36 23.88 17.42
C LEU A 114 -3.45 24.39 18.55
N PRO A 115 -3.66 24.00 19.83
CA PRO A 115 -2.81 24.46 20.92
C PRO A 115 -1.33 24.13 20.69
N GLU A 116 -0.44 24.92 21.28
CA GLU A 116 1.01 24.75 21.10
C GLU A 116 1.55 23.48 21.77
N SER A 117 0.89 23.01 22.83
CA SER A 117 1.33 21.84 23.59
C SER A 117 1.28 20.56 22.75
N SER A 118 2.36 19.78 22.83
CA SER A 118 2.47 18.49 22.14
C SER A 118 1.36 17.53 22.55
N GLY A 119 0.76 16.86 21.56
CA GLY A 119 -0.39 15.96 21.72
C GLY A 119 -1.74 16.66 21.76
N SER A 120 -1.79 17.99 21.83
CA SER A 120 -3.06 18.71 21.69
C SER A 120 -3.71 18.44 20.36
N HIS A 121 -5.02 18.32 20.36
CA HIS A 121 -5.79 18.10 19.16
C HIS A 121 -7.06 18.94 19.16
N VAL A 122 -7.54 19.26 17.97
CA VAL A 122 -8.85 19.88 17.76
C VAL A 122 -9.62 19.05 16.75
N CYS A 123 -10.92 18.99 16.91
CA CYS A 123 -11.79 18.26 16.00
C CYS A 123 -13.00 19.09 15.61
N LYS A 124 -13.52 18.83 14.42
CA LYS A 124 -14.78 19.40 13.98
C LYS A 124 -15.56 18.41 13.14
N VAL A 125 -16.84 18.27 13.47
CA VAL A 125 -17.79 17.47 12.71
C VAL A 125 -18.29 18.28 11.50
N GLY A 126 -18.47 17.60 10.38
CA GLY A 126 -19.07 18.15 9.18
C GLY A 126 -19.82 17.07 8.41
N GLU A 127 -20.39 17.48 7.30
CA GLU A 127 -21.14 16.62 6.40
C GLU A 127 -20.76 16.94 4.95
N VAL A 128 -20.58 15.90 4.16
CA VAL A 128 -20.31 15.97 2.71
C VAL A 128 -21.10 14.85 2.06
N ASP A 129 -21.92 15.18 1.05
CA ASP A 129 -22.78 14.23 0.33
C ASP A 129 -23.62 13.37 1.29
N GLU A 130 -24.24 14.01 2.28
CA GLU A 130 -25.07 13.40 3.35
C GLU A 130 -24.31 12.44 4.28
N VAL A 131 -22.98 12.37 4.16
CA VAL A 131 -22.13 11.56 5.02
C VAL A 131 -21.56 12.40 6.15
N ARG A 132 -21.96 12.08 7.39
CA ARG A 132 -21.37 12.66 8.59
C ARG A 132 -19.94 12.15 8.79
N MET A 133 -19.02 13.07 9.00
CA MET A 133 -17.60 12.80 9.24
C MET A 133 -17.01 13.85 10.17
N PHE A 134 -15.79 13.63 10.66
CA PHE A 134 -15.06 14.66 11.39
C PHE A 134 -13.66 14.86 10.82
N THR A 135 -13.17 16.09 10.96
CA THR A 135 -11.77 16.44 10.71
C THR A 135 -11.08 16.64 12.05
N ALA A 136 -9.93 16.00 12.24
CA ALA A 136 -9.12 16.15 13.45
C ALA A 136 -7.70 16.59 13.09
N ALA A 137 -7.18 17.57 13.81
CA ALA A 137 -5.80 18.01 13.71
C ALA A 137 -5.05 17.70 15.01
N LEU A 138 -3.81 17.24 14.90
CA LEU A 138 -2.93 16.88 16.03
C LEU A 138 -1.65 17.71 16.00
N ARG A 139 -1.28 18.25 17.17
CA ARG A 139 0.02 18.84 17.44
C ARG A 139 1.00 17.73 17.72
N ASP A 140 1.82 17.43 16.74
CA ASP A 140 2.96 16.52 16.85
C ASP A 140 4.20 17.22 16.26
N ARG A 141 5.35 16.53 16.22
CA ARG A 141 6.59 17.02 15.57
C ARG A 141 6.34 17.66 14.20
N ARG A 142 5.39 17.11 13.45
CA ARG A 142 4.78 17.75 12.27
C ARG A 142 3.28 17.73 12.48
N PRO A 143 2.57 18.87 12.35
CA PRO A 143 1.12 18.89 12.45
C PRO A 143 0.50 17.87 11.49
N GLN A 144 -0.40 17.05 12.02
CA GLN A 144 -1.13 16.05 11.25
C GLN A 144 -2.59 16.47 11.21
N CYS A 145 -3.27 16.20 10.09
CA CYS A 145 -4.69 16.42 9.95
C CYS A 145 -5.29 15.24 9.20
N VAL A 146 -6.41 14.72 9.69
CA VAL A 146 -7.14 13.60 9.10
C VAL A 146 -8.62 13.95 8.96
N VAL A 147 -9.26 13.43 7.91
CA VAL A 147 -10.72 13.31 7.84
C VAL A 147 -11.09 11.86 8.12
N SER A 148 -12.12 11.66 8.92
CA SER A 148 -12.54 10.33 9.35
C SER A 148 -14.05 10.17 9.33
N THR A 149 -14.52 9.04 8.80
CA THR A 149 -15.92 8.60 8.88
C THR A 149 -16.16 7.60 10.03
N CYS A 150 -15.11 7.23 10.76
CA CYS A 150 -15.15 6.32 11.90
C CYS A 150 -14.18 6.74 13.01
N SER A 151 -13.92 5.85 13.98
CA SER A 151 -13.07 6.12 15.15
C SER A 151 -13.64 7.21 16.06
N THR A 152 -12.85 7.63 17.06
CA THR A 152 -13.24 8.60 18.07
C THR A 152 -12.12 9.60 18.33
N THR A 153 -12.50 10.73 18.93
CA THR A 153 -11.55 11.72 19.47
C THR A 153 -11.28 11.50 20.96
N LEU A 154 -11.73 10.37 21.53
CA LEU A 154 -11.47 10.04 22.92
C LEU A 154 -9.97 9.76 23.12
N PRO A 155 -9.43 10.04 24.31
CA PRO A 155 -8.03 9.77 24.61
C PRO A 155 -7.72 8.27 24.50
N ALA A 156 -6.59 7.93 23.86
CA ALA A 156 -6.10 6.57 23.65
C ALA A 156 -4.69 6.42 24.23
N SER A 157 -3.70 6.02 23.43
CA SER A 157 -2.34 5.76 23.91
C SER A 157 -1.58 7.05 24.25
N PHE A 158 -0.54 6.87 25.07
CA PHE A 158 0.47 7.90 25.31
C PHE A 158 1.64 7.71 24.37
N VAL A 159 2.06 8.79 23.73
CA VAL A 159 3.27 8.81 22.91
C VAL A 159 4.30 9.73 23.54
N THR A 160 5.57 9.31 23.50
CA THR A 160 6.69 10.09 24.02
C THR A 160 7.51 10.64 22.86
N HIS A 161 7.74 11.95 22.86
CA HIS A 161 8.58 12.62 21.89
C HIS A 161 9.70 13.37 22.58
N THR A 162 10.89 13.29 21.99
CA THR A 162 11.95 14.25 22.29
C THR A 162 11.65 15.56 21.58
N VAL A 163 11.58 16.65 22.34
CA VAL A 163 11.46 18.03 21.89
C VAL A 163 12.68 18.83 22.34
N GLN A 164 13.04 19.88 21.59
CA GLN A 164 14.08 20.81 22.03
C GLN A 164 13.42 21.95 22.81
N VAL A 165 13.77 22.08 24.08
CA VAL A 165 13.34 23.16 24.96
C VAL A 165 14.59 23.86 25.46
N ASN A 166 14.75 25.14 25.13
CA ASN A 166 15.91 25.95 25.54
C ASN A 166 17.28 25.30 25.26
N GLY A 167 17.42 24.66 24.09
CA GLY A 167 18.66 23.99 23.67
C GLY A 167 18.94 22.65 24.36
N ARG A 168 17.98 22.12 25.14
CA ARG A 168 18.05 20.80 25.76
C ARG A 168 16.98 19.87 25.19
N SER A 169 17.36 18.60 25.08
CA SER A 169 16.44 17.54 24.64
C SER A 169 15.59 17.08 25.82
N GLU A 170 14.28 17.36 25.78
CA GLU A 170 13.33 16.92 26.80
C GLU A 170 12.37 15.88 26.23
N ARG A 171 12.01 14.88 27.05
CA ARG A 171 11.02 13.87 26.69
C ARG A 171 9.65 14.34 27.17
N VAL A 172 8.80 14.73 26.22
CA VAL A 172 7.40 15.07 26.50
C VAL A 172 6.53 13.87 26.20
N ARG A 173 5.72 13.49 27.19
CA ARG A 173 4.70 12.46 27.06
C ARG A 173 3.35 13.12 26.88
N SER A 174 2.61 12.74 25.84
CA SER A 174 1.28 13.28 25.57
C SER A 174 0.31 12.18 25.16
N GLN A 175 -0.95 12.34 25.55
CA GLN A 175 -2.01 11.42 25.16
C GLN A 175 -2.61 11.87 23.83
N ARG A 176 -2.82 10.91 22.91
CA ARG A 176 -3.41 11.19 21.60
C ARG A 176 -4.84 10.68 21.52
N ALA A 177 -5.63 11.28 20.65
CA ALA A 177 -6.96 10.76 20.33
C ALA A 177 -6.86 9.43 19.55
N ALA A 178 -7.82 8.52 19.77
CA ALA A 178 -7.85 7.17 19.17
C ALA A 178 -7.66 7.17 17.65
N VAL A 179 -8.27 8.12 16.94
CA VAL A 179 -8.15 8.24 15.48
C VAL A 179 -6.70 8.36 14.99
N PHE A 180 -5.81 9.00 15.77
CA PHE A 180 -4.41 9.16 15.40
C PHE A 180 -3.59 7.90 15.70
N ASP A 181 -4.00 7.09 16.68
CA ASP A 181 -3.38 5.79 16.95
C ASP A 181 -3.77 4.80 15.85
N GLU A 182 -5.05 4.73 15.49
CA GLU A 182 -5.54 3.89 14.39
C GLU A 182 -4.84 4.23 13.06
N TYR A 183 -4.76 5.53 12.75
CA TYR A 183 -4.02 6.02 11.59
C TYR A 183 -2.52 5.66 11.69
N GLY A 184 -1.88 5.99 12.81
CA GLY A 184 -0.45 5.80 13.06
C GLY A 184 0.01 4.35 12.96
N ASN A 185 -0.80 3.41 13.46
CA ASN A 185 -0.49 1.98 13.46
C ASN A 185 -0.61 1.34 12.07
N SER A 186 -1.38 1.96 11.18
CA SER A 186 -1.79 1.35 9.91
C SER A 186 -1.18 2.01 8.68
N PHE A 187 -0.93 3.33 8.70
CA PHE A 187 -0.53 4.07 7.49
C PHE A 187 0.77 3.57 6.85
N GLY A 188 1.67 3.00 7.64
CA GLY A 188 2.97 2.49 7.18
C GLY A 188 2.92 1.10 6.55
N ALA A 189 1.74 0.51 6.32
CA ALA A 189 1.64 -0.87 5.84
C ALA A 189 2.25 -1.07 4.43
N ILE A 190 1.96 -0.16 3.51
CA ILE A 190 2.52 -0.19 2.16
C ILE A 190 4.03 0.06 2.19
N ASP A 191 4.49 1.00 3.02
CA ASP A 191 5.91 1.30 3.18
C ASP A 191 6.68 0.12 3.78
N ALA A 192 6.08 -0.63 4.71
CA ALA A 192 6.66 -1.84 5.26
C ALA A 192 6.85 -2.92 4.18
N ASN A 193 5.86 -3.11 3.29
CA ASN A 193 5.97 -4.01 2.15
C ASN A 193 7.07 -3.57 1.16
N ASN A 194 7.09 -2.27 0.81
CA ASN A 194 8.13 -1.70 -0.03
C ASN A 194 9.52 -1.87 0.58
N ASN A 195 9.65 -1.73 1.91
CA ASN A 195 10.91 -1.92 2.61
C ASN A 195 11.39 -3.38 2.53
N VAL A 196 10.50 -4.37 2.69
CA VAL A 196 10.87 -5.78 2.46
C VAL A 196 11.39 -5.94 1.03
N ARG A 197 10.67 -5.41 0.04
CA ARG A 197 11.02 -5.52 -1.37
C ARG A 197 12.35 -4.88 -1.75
N ASP A 198 12.60 -3.66 -1.25
CA ASP A 198 13.62 -2.74 -1.79
C ASP A 198 14.83 -2.51 -0.86
N ASN A 199 14.80 -2.96 0.41
CA ASN A 199 15.88 -2.70 1.37
C ASN A 199 17.11 -3.62 1.20
N MET A 200 16.97 -4.69 0.42
CA MET A 200 18.09 -5.53 -0.04
C MET A 200 18.34 -5.30 -1.53
N THR A 201 19.24 -6.07 -2.13
CA THR A 201 19.42 -6.11 -3.59
C THR A 201 18.06 -6.29 -4.28
N SER A 202 17.59 -5.24 -4.94
CA SER A 202 16.28 -5.24 -5.59
C SER A 202 16.36 -5.91 -6.96
N TYR A 203 15.27 -6.53 -7.39
CA TYR A 203 15.18 -7.09 -8.74
C TYR A 203 15.38 -6.04 -9.83
N HIS A 204 15.01 -4.78 -9.57
CA HIS A 204 15.25 -3.67 -10.48
C HIS A 204 16.73 -3.36 -10.68
N ASP A 205 17.55 -3.59 -9.65
CA ASP A 205 18.99 -3.32 -9.70
C ASP A 205 19.80 -4.43 -10.38
N VAL A 206 19.34 -5.68 -10.29
CA VAL A 206 20.00 -6.83 -10.94
C VAL A 206 19.46 -7.08 -12.35
N MET A 207 18.15 -6.94 -12.59
CA MET A 207 17.55 -7.05 -13.93
C MET A 207 17.63 -5.71 -14.70
N ARG A 208 18.83 -5.15 -14.85
CA ARG A 208 19.04 -3.85 -15.50
C ARG A 208 18.58 -3.90 -16.96
N THR A 209 17.57 -3.10 -17.28
CA THR A 209 16.94 -3.11 -18.61
C THR A 209 16.26 -1.79 -18.95
N HIS A 210 16.32 -1.42 -20.23
CA HIS A 210 15.61 -0.28 -20.78
C HIS A 210 14.18 -0.62 -21.21
N LYS A 211 13.82 -1.91 -21.31
CA LYS A 211 12.47 -2.37 -21.65
C LYS A 211 11.52 -2.26 -20.45
N TRP A 212 10.36 -1.63 -20.64
CA TRP A 212 9.41 -1.35 -19.54
C TRP A 212 8.70 -2.63 -19.06
N GLU A 213 8.55 -3.61 -19.95
CA GLU A 213 7.94 -4.91 -19.70
C GLU A 213 8.78 -5.68 -18.67
N HIS A 214 10.10 -5.71 -18.86
CA HIS A 214 11.02 -6.37 -17.94
C HIS A 214 11.06 -5.66 -16.59
N ARG A 215 10.96 -4.32 -16.56
CA ARG A 215 10.83 -3.58 -15.29
C ARG A 215 9.52 -3.89 -14.58
N SER A 216 8.42 -4.03 -15.31
CA SER A 216 7.13 -4.39 -14.73
C SER A 216 7.15 -5.82 -14.20
N PHE A 217 7.75 -6.75 -14.94
CA PHE A 217 7.99 -8.11 -14.48
C PHE A 217 8.82 -8.14 -13.18
N ALA A 218 9.94 -7.42 -13.13
CA ALA A 218 10.77 -7.32 -11.93
C ALA A 218 9.97 -6.78 -10.73
N PHE A 219 9.11 -5.77 -10.94
CA PHE A 219 8.22 -5.26 -9.89
C PHE A 219 7.24 -6.32 -9.38
N PHE A 220 6.53 -7.02 -10.28
CA PHE A 220 5.54 -8.02 -9.89
C PHE A 220 6.19 -9.22 -9.18
N TRP A 221 7.35 -9.65 -9.65
CA TRP A 221 8.11 -10.71 -9.03
C TRP A 221 8.55 -10.34 -7.62
N ALA A 222 9.14 -9.14 -7.47
CA ALA A 222 9.55 -8.62 -6.18
C ALA A 222 8.37 -8.45 -5.20
N LEU A 223 7.20 -8.05 -5.71
CA LEU A 223 5.97 -7.94 -4.92
C LEU A 223 5.45 -9.31 -4.48
N ALA A 224 5.46 -10.31 -5.38
CA ALA A 224 5.04 -11.67 -5.07
C ALA A 224 5.93 -12.29 -3.99
N GLU A 225 7.25 -12.11 -4.10
CA GLU A 225 8.20 -12.57 -3.10
C GLU A 225 7.99 -11.90 -1.73
N ALA A 226 7.85 -10.56 -1.71
CA ALA A 226 7.61 -9.82 -0.46
C ALA A 226 6.29 -10.26 0.19
N ASN A 227 5.23 -10.45 -0.60
CA ASN A 227 3.95 -10.97 -0.10
C ASN A 227 4.09 -12.41 0.41
N ALA A 228 4.83 -13.28 -0.26
CA ALA A 228 5.08 -14.65 0.18
C ALA A 228 5.83 -14.68 1.52
N PHE A 229 6.84 -13.83 1.70
CA PHE A 229 7.55 -13.69 2.96
C PHE A 229 6.65 -13.17 4.09
N LEU A 230 5.86 -12.11 3.83
CA LEU A 230 4.94 -11.56 4.82
C LEU A 230 3.84 -12.57 5.20
N ALA A 231 3.36 -13.36 4.22
CA ALA A 231 2.43 -14.45 4.46
C ALA A 231 3.08 -15.57 5.29
N TRP A 232 4.33 -15.95 5.00
CA TRP A 232 5.10 -16.89 5.81
C TRP A 232 5.23 -16.41 7.26
N ARG A 233 5.54 -15.14 7.46
CA ARG A 233 5.69 -14.55 8.80
C ARG A 233 4.36 -14.49 9.57
N ALA A 234 3.24 -14.29 8.88
CA ALA A 234 1.93 -14.16 9.49
C ALA A 234 1.24 -15.51 9.73
N PHE A 235 1.41 -16.47 8.81
CA PHE A 235 0.62 -17.69 8.74
C PHE A 235 1.45 -18.98 8.71
N GLY A 236 2.78 -18.88 8.58
CA GLY A 236 3.68 -20.03 8.56
C GLY A 236 3.78 -20.73 9.93
N PRO A 237 4.48 -21.88 9.99
CA PRO A 237 4.71 -22.61 11.23
C PRO A 237 5.44 -21.73 12.27
N ASP A 238 5.00 -21.76 13.53
CA ASP A 238 5.51 -20.87 14.59
C ASP A 238 7.04 -20.93 14.72
N GLU A 239 7.60 -22.14 14.62
CA GLU A 239 9.05 -22.40 14.72
C GLU A 239 9.87 -21.69 13.62
N LEU A 240 9.25 -21.36 12.49
CA LEU A 240 9.92 -20.79 11.32
C LEU A 240 9.51 -19.35 11.02
N ARG A 241 8.63 -18.72 11.83
CA ARG A 241 8.18 -17.33 11.62
C ARG A 241 9.26 -16.29 11.87
N ASN A 242 10.30 -16.64 12.63
CA ASN A 242 11.42 -15.75 12.96
C ASN A 242 12.54 -15.80 11.92
N MET A 243 12.38 -16.58 10.84
CA MET A 243 13.30 -16.58 9.71
C MET A 243 13.43 -15.16 9.16
N ASP A 244 14.67 -14.71 8.97
CA ASP A 244 14.90 -13.42 8.35
C ASP A 244 14.59 -13.48 6.85
N TYR A 245 14.55 -12.31 6.22
CA TYR A 245 14.16 -12.24 4.81
C TYR A 245 15.24 -12.79 3.86
N CYS A 246 16.52 -12.75 4.26
CA CYS A 246 17.61 -13.27 3.46
C CYS A 246 17.55 -14.81 3.41
N ASP A 247 17.39 -15.44 4.56
CA ASP A 247 17.22 -16.89 4.71
C ASP A 247 15.99 -17.37 3.93
N PHE A 248 14.88 -16.64 4.03
CA PHE A 248 13.67 -16.95 3.28
C PHE A 248 13.91 -16.93 1.76
N ARG A 249 14.62 -15.90 1.27
CA ARG A 249 14.91 -15.74 -0.15
C ARG A 249 15.85 -16.83 -0.67
N GLU A 250 16.88 -17.19 0.09
CA GLU A 250 17.79 -18.29 -0.26
C GLU A 250 17.03 -19.62 -0.36
N ARG A 251 16.18 -19.90 0.63
CA ARG A 251 15.35 -21.11 0.63
C ARG A 251 14.39 -21.12 -0.56
N LEU A 252 13.72 -20.00 -0.83
CA LEU A 252 12.83 -19.88 -1.99
C LEU A 252 13.57 -20.15 -3.30
N ALA A 253 14.78 -19.60 -3.47
CA ALA A 253 15.59 -19.84 -4.66
C ALA A 253 15.97 -21.33 -4.80
N HIS A 254 16.38 -21.97 -3.71
CA HIS A 254 16.67 -23.40 -3.70
C HIS A 254 15.46 -24.25 -4.10
N GLU A 255 14.30 -24.01 -3.50
CA GLU A 255 13.06 -24.75 -3.80
C GLU A 255 12.60 -24.56 -5.26
N ILE A 256 12.74 -23.35 -5.83
CA ILE A 256 12.43 -23.10 -7.24
C ILE A 256 13.36 -23.91 -8.17
N LEU A 257 14.66 -23.96 -7.87
CA LEU A 257 15.63 -24.73 -8.67
C LEU A 257 15.39 -26.24 -8.58
N VAL A 258 15.07 -26.74 -7.40
CA VAL A 258 14.72 -28.16 -7.20
C VAL A 258 13.45 -28.51 -7.96
N ALA A 259 12.41 -27.69 -7.87
CA ALA A 259 11.16 -27.91 -8.60
C ALA A 259 11.38 -27.93 -10.12
N TYR A 260 12.22 -27.01 -10.64
CA TYR A 260 12.56 -26.94 -12.06
C TYR A 260 13.31 -28.20 -12.53
N THR A 261 14.37 -28.60 -11.82
CA THR A 261 15.17 -29.78 -12.19
C THR A 261 14.37 -31.08 -12.13
N ASN A 262 13.48 -31.24 -11.15
CA ASN A 262 12.57 -32.39 -11.07
C ASN A 262 11.57 -32.43 -12.24
N THR A 263 11.10 -31.28 -12.69
CA THR A 263 10.20 -31.19 -13.86
C THR A 263 10.93 -31.58 -15.15
N ASP A 264 12.16 -31.10 -15.35
CA ASP A 264 12.98 -31.48 -16.50
C ASP A 264 13.28 -32.99 -16.51
N ASN A 265 13.58 -33.57 -15.35
CA ASN A 265 13.79 -35.01 -15.22
C ASN A 265 12.52 -35.82 -15.55
N ALA A 266 11.35 -35.36 -15.10
CA ALA A 266 10.07 -36.00 -15.41
C ALA A 266 9.72 -35.90 -16.91
N ASN A 267 9.94 -34.73 -17.53
CA ASN A 267 9.73 -34.54 -18.96
C ASN A 267 10.70 -35.38 -19.80
N ALA A 268 11.96 -35.49 -19.39
CA ALA A 268 12.94 -36.37 -20.04
C ALA A 268 12.60 -37.87 -19.90
N GLN A 269 11.87 -38.27 -18.85
CA GLN A 269 11.34 -39.63 -18.71
C GLN A 269 10.09 -39.87 -19.58
N LEU A 270 9.24 -38.86 -19.75
CA LEU A 270 8.08 -38.90 -20.66
C LEU A 270 8.48 -38.98 -22.14
N ASP A 271 9.53 -38.25 -22.55
CA ASP A 271 10.06 -38.35 -23.92
C ASP A 271 10.70 -39.71 -24.22
N LYS A 272 11.29 -40.36 -23.19
CA LYS A 272 11.85 -41.72 -23.31
C LYS A 272 10.79 -42.82 -23.30
N THR A 273 9.56 -42.52 -22.85
CA THR A 273 8.45 -43.49 -22.76
C THR A 273 7.38 -43.28 -23.83
N SER A 274 7.49 -42.22 -24.64
CA SER A 274 6.71 -42.07 -25.87
C SER A 274 7.16 -43.13 -26.89
N PRO A 275 6.28 -44.07 -27.30
CA PRO A 275 6.67 -45.06 -28.30
C PRO A 275 6.96 -44.33 -29.60
N CYS A 276 8.20 -44.44 -30.08
CA CYS A 276 8.57 -44.02 -31.42
C CYS A 276 7.59 -44.65 -32.42
N LEU A 277 6.70 -43.85 -32.99
CA LEU A 277 6.04 -44.22 -34.24
C LEU A 277 7.16 -44.30 -35.28
N GLY A 278 7.59 -45.53 -35.54
CA GLY A 278 8.58 -45.84 -36.58
C GLY A 278 8.11 -45.32 -37.94
N PRO A 279 9.04 -45.13 -38.89
CA PRO A 279 8.72 -44.53 -40.17
C PRO A 279 7.65 -45.36 -40.87
N PHE A 280 6.58 -44.69 -41.31
CA PHE A 280 5.56 -45.26 -42.18
C PHE A 280 6.26 -45.91 -43.39
N ALA A 281 6.23 -47.24 -43.44
CA ALA A 281 6.64 -47.98 -44.62
C ALA A 281 5.72 -47.59 -45.77
N SER A 282 6.29 -47.04 -46.84
CA SER A 282 5.61 -46.79 -48.10
C SER A 282 5.23 -48.13 -48.73
N ALA A 283 3.95 -48.50 -48.68
CA ALA A 283 3.42 -49.56 -49.52
C ALA A 283 3.22 -49.00 -50.93
N THR A 284 4.10 -49.40 -51.86
CA THR A 284 3.84 -49.33 -53.29
C THR A 284 3.42 -50.73 -53.73
N THR A 285 2.23 -50.81 -54.35
CA THR A 285 1.58 -51.88 -55.14
C THR A 285 2.17 -53.28 -55.11
#